data_AF-A0A0C3L2T6-F1
#
_entry.id   AF-A0A0C3L2T6-F1
#
_cell.length_a   1.000
_cell.length_b   1.000
_cell.length_c   1.000
_cell.angle_alpha   90.00
_cell.angle_beta   90.00
_cell.angle_gamma   90.00
#
_symmetry.space_group_name_H-M   'P 1'
#
loop_
_entity.id
_entity.type
_entity.pdbx_description
1 polymer ?
#
loop_
_entity_poly.entity_id
_entity_poly.type
_entity_poly.pdbx_seq_one_letter_code
_entity_poly.pdbx_strand_id
1 'polypeptide(L)'
;GYASLNSGTTGGAGGTTTTVSSITALRAAVSGTAAKIIRISSVIQGDGELIDVGSNTSILGACGGGMTGSGFRVKKSANVIMRNLKLYKSKAPVDLIEIQASTNVWVDHNEFYSDMNSGKDYYDGACDVNHGSDWVTISWNYFHDHYKNSL
;
A
#
# COMPACT_ATOMS: atom_id res chain seq x y z
N GLY A 1 8.82 15.18 -5.28
CA GLY A 1 7.42 15.13 -5.75
C GLY A 1 6.53 15.80 -4.72
N TYR A 2 5.21 15.85 -4.94
CA TYR A 2 4.28 16.55 -4.03
C TYR A 2 4.31 16.04 -2.58
N ALA A 3 4.68 14.78 -2.33
CA ALA A 3 4.82 14.22 -0.98
C ALA A 3 5.97 14.82 -0.15
N SER A 4 6.86 15.61 -0.76
CA SER A 4 7.88 16.36 -0.02
C SER A 4 7.41 17.75 0.43
N LEU A 5 6.23 18.19 -0.02
CA LEU A 5 5.60 19.44 0.43
C LEU A 5 4.81 19.18 1.71
N ASN A 6 4.18 20.22 2.28
CA ASN A 6 3.38 20.12 3.51
C ASN A 6 4.13 19.38 4.63
N SER A 7 5.33 19.84 4.96
CA SER A 7 6.25 19.22 5.95
C SER A 7 6.84 17.84 5.56
N GLY A 8 6.55 17.34 4.36
CA GLY A 8 7.15 16.13 3.80
C GLY A 8 6.51 14.83 4.28
N THR A 9 7.09 13.71 3.89
CA THR A 9 6.63 12.36 4.22
C THR A 9 7.79 11.56 4.82
N THR A 10 7.69 11.23 6.10
CA THR A 10 8.69 10.47 6.87
C THR A 10 8.22 9.08 7.28
N GLY A 11 6.93 8.79 7.11
CA GLY A 11 6.32 7.52 7.49
C GLY A 11 6.47 7.24 8.98
N GLY A 12 6.98 6.05 9.30
CA GLY A 12 7.21 5.59 10.66
C GLY A 12 8.59 5.87 11.24
N ALA A 13 9.38 6.76 10.63
CA ALA A 13 10.73 7.08 11.11
C ALA A 13 10.72 7.45 12.61
N GLY A 14 11.67 6.90 13.38
CA GLY A 14 11.74 7.06 14.83
C GLY A 14 10.76 6.20 15.64
N GLY A 15 9.90 5.43 14.98
CA GLY A 15 8.95 4.50 15.57
C GLY A 15 9.50 3.11 15.86
N THR A 16 8.62 2.24 16.37
CA THR A 16 8.94 0.82 16.56
C THR A 16 9.05 0.10 15.21
N THR A 17 9.88 -0.95 15.15
CA THR A 17 9.99 -1.81 13.96
C THR A 17 9.47 -3.20 14.26
N THR A 18 8.53 -3.69 13.45
CA THR A 18 7.93 -5.02 13.57
C THR A 18 8.06 -5.76 12.23
N THR A 19 8.46 -7.02 12.26
CA THR A 19 8.44 -7.89 11.07
C THR A 19 7.22 -8.79 11.12
N VAL A 20 6.49 -8.90 10.00
CA VAL A 20 5.25 -9.68 9.91
C VAL A 20 5.28 -10.61 8.69
N SER A 21 4.62 -11.76 8.84
CA SER A 21 4.46 -12.78 7.78
C SER A 21 3.05 -13.37 7.71
N SER A 22 2.09 -12.81 8.47
CA SER A 22 0.69 -13.22 8.45
C SER A 22 -0.23 -12.01 8.38
N ILE A 23 -1.43 -12.21 7.82
CA ILE A 23 -2.40 -11.14 7.64
C ILE A 23 -2.89 -10.56 8.97
N THR A 24 -3.10 -11.41 9.97
CA THR A 24 -3.51 -10.98 11.32
C THR A 24 -2.44 -10.08 11.96
N ALA A 25 -1.16 -10.48 11.87
CA ALA A 25 -0.06 -9.68 12.40
C ALA A 25 0.11 -8.36 11.64
N LEU A 26 -0.06 -8.39 10.31
CA LEU A 26 -0.01 -7.20 9.47
C LEU A 26 -1.10 -6.20 9.84
N ARG A 27 -2.37 -6.63 9.93
CA ARG A 27 -3.52 -5.79 10.31
C ARG A 27 -3.30 -5.13 11.68
N ALA A 28 -2.83 -5.90 12.66
CA ALA A 28 -2.52 -5.36 13.98
C ALA A 28 -1.41 -4.30 13.91
N ALA A 29 -0.32 -4.60 13.20
CA ALA A 29 0.88 -3.77 13.17
C ALA A 29 0.71 -2.44 12.43
N VAL A 30 -0.19 -2.33 11.45
CA VAL A 30 -0.39 -1.10 10.64
C VAL A 30 -1.43 -0.14 11.21
N SER A 31 -2.16 -0.54 12.24
CA SER A 31 -3.26 0.23 12.83
C SER A 31 -2.78 1.37 13.75
N GLY A 32 -3.62 2.40 13.93
CA GLY A 32 -3.36 3.51 14.85
C GLY A 32 -2.39 4.57 14.31
N THR A 33 -2.01 5.53 15.15
CA THR A 33 -1.34 6.78 14.71
C THR A 33 0.10 6.93 15.22
N ALA A 34 0.57 6.06 16.10
CA ALA A 34 1.96 6.08 16.58
C ALA A 34 2.93 5.77 15.42
N ALA A 35 4.11 6.41 15.43
CA ALA A 35 5.14 6.14 14.43
C ALA A 35 5.57 4.66 14.46
N LYS A 36 5.58 4.01 13.29
CA LYS A 36 5.84 2.55 13.19
C LYS A 36 6.33 2.12 11.80
N ILE A 37 7.27 1.18 11.80
CA ILE A 37 7.86 0.55 10.62
C ILE A 37 7.46 -0.92 10.61
N ILE A 38 6.76 -1.34 9.57
CA ILE A 38 6.31 -2.71 9.35
C ILE A 38 7.13 -3.28 8.21
N ARG A 39 7.89 -4.34 8.51
CA ARG A 39 8.65 -5.10 7.51
C ARG A 39 7.86 -6.35 7.14
N ILE A 40 7.56 -6.51 5.86
CA ILE A 40 6.93 -7.72 5.34
C ILE A 40 8.03 -8.60 4.75
N SER A 41 8.28 -9.79 5.32
CA SER A 41 9.44 -10.62 4.96
C SER A 41 9.16 -11.67 3.87
N SER A 42 7.90 -11.88 3.52
CA SER A 42 7.43 -12.82 2.52
C SER A 42 6.14 -12.28 1.89
N VAL A 43 5.69 -12.85 0.77
CA VAL A 43 4.35 -12.53 0.29
C VAL A 43 3.31 -13.10 1.25
N ILE A 44 2.44 -12.23 1.78
CA ILE A 44 1.32 -12.62 2.63
C ILE A 44 0.11 -12.93 1.75
N GLN A 45 -0.53 -14.08 2.01
CA GLN A 45 -1.82 -14.40 1.39
C GLN A 45 -2.93 -13.58 2.07
N GLY A 46 -3.62 -12.81 1.25
CA GLY A 46 -4.79 -12.00 1.56
C GLY A 46 -6.03 -12.82 1.89
N ASP A 47 -6.96 -12.19 2.61
CA ASP A 47 -8.29 -12.69 2.93
C ASP A 47 -9.39 -12.16 1.99
N GLY A 48 -9.02 -11.40 0.95
CA GLY A 48 -9.95 -10.74 0.06
C GLY A 48 -10.42 -9.37 0.54
N GLU A 49 -9.99 -8.92 1.71
CA GLU A 49 -10.43 -7.66 2.33
C GLU A 49 -9.31 -6.61 2.33
N LEU A 50 -9.71 -5.33 2.39
CA LEU A 50 -8.80 -4.21 2.54
C LEU A 50 -8.16 -4.16 3.93
N ILE A 51 -6.89 -3.78 3.99
CA ILE A 51 -6.15 -3.51 5.23
C ILE A 51 -6.04 -1.99 5.42
N ASP A 52 -6.75 -1.46 6.40
CA ASP A 52 -6.67 -0.03 6.74
C ASP A 52 -5.34 0.31 7.44
N VAL A 53 -4.59 1.23 6.85
CA VAL A 53 -3.28 1.69 7.31
C VAL A 53 -3.43 3.05 7.98
N GLY A 54 -3.03 3.12 9.25
CA GLY A 54 -3.07 4.37 10.01
C GLY A 54 -1.87 5.27 9.75
N SER A 55 -1.95 6.53 10.21
CA SER A 55 -0.92 7.55 10.04
C SER A 55 0.46 7.17 10.62
N ASN A 56 1.50 7.85 10.15
CA ASN A 56 2.90 7.70 10.60
C ASN A 56 3.41 6.26 10.45
N THR A 57 3.19 5.69 9.27
CA THR A 57 3.45 4.27 9.02
C THR A 57 4.36 4.10 7.82
N SER A 58 5.39 3.26 7.96
CA SER A 58 6.18 2.76 6.83
C SER A 58 5.96 1.27 6.67
N ILE A 59 5.41 0.84 5.53
CA ILE A 59 5.30 -0.57 5.16
C ILE A 59 6.37 -0.87 4.12
N LEU A 60 7.31 -1.74 4.48
CA LEU A 60 8.51 -2.00 3.71
C LEU A 60 8.59 -3.50 3.38
N GLY A 61 8.68 -3.85 2.11
CA GLY A 61 9.01 -5.21 1.71
C GLY A 61 10.48 -5.52 2.02
N ALA A 62 10.72 -6.67 2.63
CA ALA A 62 12.04 -7.26 2.85
C ALA A 62 12.10 -8.60 2.11
N CYS A 63 13.23 -8.90 1.44
CA CYS A 63 13.43 -10.20 0.77
C CYS A 63 12.33 -10.58 -0.25
N GLY A 64 11.77 -9.60 -0.99
CA GLY A 64 10.66 -9.83 -1.92
C GLY A 64 9.27 -9.91 -1.26
N GLY A 65 9.12 -9.40 -0.04
CA GLY A 65 7.86 -9.38 0.68
C GLY A 65 6.79 -8.47 0.07
N GLY A 66 5.53 -8.76 0.39
CA GLY A 66 4.39 -8.08 -0.20
C GLY A 66 3.08 -8.78 0.13
N MET A 67 2.09 -8.71 -0.75
CA MET A 67 0.77 -9.28 -0.53
C MET A 67 0.12 -9.73 -1.84
N THR A 68 -0.64 -10.82 -1.78
CA THR A 68 -1.52 -11.24 -2.87
C THR A 68 -2.94 -11.46 -2.37
N GLY A 69 -3.95 -11.21 -3.20
CA GLY A 69 -5.34 -11.54 -2.84
C GLY A 69 -6.01 -10.60 -1.83
N SER A 70 -5.39 -9.47 -1.51
CA SER A 70 -5.93 -8.39 -0.67
C SER A 70 -5.26 -7.07 -1.08
N GLY A 71 -5.72 -5.96 -0.48
CA GLY A 71 -5.25 -4.61 -0.74
C GLY A 71 -4.95 -3.81 0.52
N PHE A 72 -4.20 -2.71 0.38
CA PHE A 72 -4.04 -1.71 1.43
C PHE A 72 -4.92 -0.50 1.18
N ARG A 73 -5.48 0.09 2.25
CA ARG A 73 -6.17 1.36 2.18
C ARG A 73 -5.61 2.37 3.18
N VAL A 74 -5.14 3.50 2.67
CA VAL A 74 -4.80 4.68 3.47
C VAL A 74 -6.02 5.60 3.45
N LYS A 75 -6.82 5.58 4.53
CA LYS A 75 -8.08 6.32 4.62
C LYS A 75 -8.04 7.33 5.76
N LYS A 76 -8.32 8.59 5.45
CA LYS A 76 -8.31 9.70 6.44
C LYS A 76 -7.03 9.70 7.30
N SER A 77 -5.91 9.39 6.67
CA SER A 77 -4.61 9.20 7.32
C SER A 77 -3.56 10.05 6.64
N ALA A 78 -2.42 10.22 7.31
CA ALA A 78 -1.34 11.04 6.78
C ALA A 78 0.04 10.45 7.10
N ASN A 79 1.04 10.88 6.33
CA ASN A 79 2.43 10.51 6.55
C ASN A 79 2.65 8.99 6.46
N VAL A 80 2.41 8.43 5.28
CA VAL A 80 2.50 6.99 5.01
C VAL A 80 3.50 6.70 3.89
N ILE A 81 4.34 5.68 4.10
CA ILE A 81 5.30 5.19 3.11
C ILE A 81 4.99 3.73 2.81
N MET A 82 4.85 3.37 1.53
CA MET A 82 4.73 1.99 1.06
C MET A 82 5.82 1.72 0.04
N ARG A 83 6.79 0.85 0.39
CA ARG A 83 7.99 0.66 -0.43
C ARG A 83 8.46 -0.77 -0.56
N ASN A 84 9.03 -1.07 -1.73
CA ASN A 84 9.67 -2.36 -2.03
C ASN A 84 8.74 -3.58 -1.88
N LEU A 85 7.44 -3.40 -2.13
CA LEU A 85 6.42 -4.44 -2.01
C LEU A 85 6.12 -5.09 -3.35
N LYS A 86 5.86 -6.41 -3.34
CA LYS A 86 5.21 -7.12 -4.45
C LYS A 86 3.70 -7.24 -4.16
N LEU A 87 2.87 -6.53 -4.91
CA LEU A 87 1.43 -6.46 -4.68
C LEU A 87 0.70 -7.02 -5.89
N TYR A 88 -0.11 -8.05 -5.71
CA TYR A 88 -0.76 -8.67 -6.87
C TYR A 88 -2.09 -9.36 -6.62
N LYS A 89 -2.86 -9.50 -7.71
CA LYS A 89 -4.08 -10.34 -7.78
C LYS A 89 -5.08 -10.11 -6.63
N SER A 90 -5.39 -8.86 -6.33
CA SER A 90 -6.49 -8.52 -5.45
C SER A 90 -7.80 -8.44 -6.24
N LYS A 91 -8.74 -9.35 -5.95
CA LYS A 91 -10.00 -9.46 -6.70
C LYS A 91 -10.86 -8.21 -6.48
N ALA A 92 -11.57 -7.79 -7.53
CA ALA A 92 -12.55 -6.72 -7.40
C ALA A 92 -13.55 -7.03 -6.25
N PRO A 93 -13.93 -6.02 -5.44
CA PRO A 93 -13.70 -4.58 -5.64
C PRO A 93 -12.47 -4.02 -4.90
N VAL A 94 -11.45 -4.84 -4.62
CA VAL A 94 -10.32 -4.44 -3.78
C VAL A 94 -9.11 -4.06 -4.62
N ASP A 95 -8.67 -2.80 -4.51
CA ASP A 95 -7.44 -2.30 -5.14
C ASP A 95 -6.19 -2.80 -4.41
N LEU A 96 -5.03 -2.85 -5.08
CA LEU A 96 -3.78 -3.22 -4.41
C LEU A 96 -3.33 -2.14 -3.40
N ILE A 97 -3.44 -0.86 -3.77
CA ILE A 97 -3.31 0.30 -2.89
C ILE A 97 -4.43 1.28 -3.20
N GLU A 98 -5.14 1.72 -2.18
CA GLU A 98 -6.11 2.79 -2.26
C GLU A 98 -5.77 3.93 -1.28
N ILE A 99 -5.73 5.17 -1.78
CA ILE A 99 -5.46 6.38 -0.99
C ILE A 99 -6.70 7.27 -1.01
N GLN A 100 -7.51 7.20 0.05
CA GLN A 100 -8.77 7.95 0.18
C GLN A 100 -8.65 9.09 1.19
N ALA A 101 -8.96 10.32 0.78
CA ALA A 101 -9.02 11.50 1.65
C ALA A 101 -7.81 11.61 2.60
N SER A 102 -6.60 11.38 2.06
CA SER A 102 -5.36 11.23 2.82
C SER A 102 -4.25 12.12 2.27
N THR A 103 -3.26 12.43 3.10
CA THR A 103 -2.21 13.40 2.75
C THR A 103 -0.80 12.85 3.00
N ASN A 104 0.19 13.36 2.28
CA ASN A 104 1.60 13.02 2.53
C ASN A 104 1.84 11.50 2.44
N VAL A 105 1.57 10.94 1.26
CA VAL A 105 1.72 9.50 0.99
C VAL A 105 2.78 9.27 -0.08
N TRP A 106 3.71 8.37 0.17
CA TRP A 106 4.77 8.00 -0.77
C TRP A 106 4.73 6.50 -1.09
N VAL A 107 4.40 6.19 -2.33
CA VAL A 107 4.37 4.82 -2.88
C VAL A 107 5.56 4.65 -3.80
N ASP A 108 6.55 3.86 -3.41
CA ASP A 108 7.83 3.82 -4.13
C ASP A 108 8.53 2.46 -4.24
N HIS A 109 9.07 2.16 -5.42
CA HIS A 109 9.76 0.88 -5.70
C HIS A 109 8.89 -0.37 -5.47
N ASN A 110 7.58 -0.28 -5.70
CA ASN A 110 6.69 -1.44 -5.62
C ASN A 110 6.46 -2.05 -7.00
N GLU A 111 6.10 -3.33 -7.01
CA GLU A 111 5.68 -4.10 -8.19
C GLU A 111 4.17 -4.38 -8.07
N PHE A 112 3.41 -4.03 -9.10
CA PHE A 112 1.96 -4.18 -9.18
C PHE A 112 1.59 -5.01 -10.40
N TYR A 113 0.86 -6.11 -10.20
CA TYR A 113 0.37 -6.93 -11.31
C TYR A 113 -0.86 -7.78 -10.96
N SER A 114 -1.52 -8.34 -11.96
CA SER A 114 -2.49 -9.41 -11.76
C SER A 114 -2.36 -10.51 -12.81
N ASP A 115 -3.25 -10.55 -13.78
CA ASP A 115 -3.17 -11.30 -15.03
C ASP A 115 -4.09 -10.68 -16.07
N MET A 116 -3.82 -10.97 -17.33
CA MET A 116 -4.58 -10.46 -18.49
C MET A 116 -5.66 -11.43 -19.00
N ASN A 117 -5.87 -12.57 -18.30
CA ASN A 117 -6.74 -13.64 -18.78
C ASN A 117 -8.10 -13.67 -18.07
N SER A 118 -8.20 -13.09 -16.87
CA SER A 118 -9.44 -13.09 -16.08
C SER A 118 -10.46 -12.03 -16.54
N GLY A 119 -10.07 -11.16 -17.48
CA GLY A 119 -10.90 -10.07 -18.00
C GLY A 119 -10.80 -8.78 -17.17
N LYS A 120 -11.22 -7.67 -17.80
CA LYS A 120 -11.01 -6.29 -17.30
C LYS A 120 -11.54 -6.03 -15.89
N ASP A 121 -12.68 -6.61 -15.53
CA ASP A 121 -13.40 -6.31 -14.30
C ASP A 121 -13.24 -7.39 -13.21
N TYR A 122 -12.38 -8.38 -13.43
CA TYR A 122 -12.11 -9.41 -12.42
C TYR A 122 -11.25 -8.90 -11.26
N TYR A 123 -10.26 -8.06 -11.59
CA TYR A 123 -9.48 -7.28 -10.64
C TYR A 123 -9.89 -5.80 -10.77
N ASP A 124 -9.74 -5.01 -9.71
CA ASP A 124 -10.03 -3.58 -9.76
C ASP A 124 -8.75 -2.74 -9.94
N GLY A 125 -8.49 -1.71 -9.14
CA GLY A 125 -7.35 -0.81 -9.27
C GLY A 125 -6.02 -1.38 -8.78
N ALA A 126 -4.90 -0.91 -9.35
CA ALA A 126 -3.58 -1.17 -8.77
C ALA A 126 -3.20 -0.11 -7.72
N CYS A 127 -3.23 1.17 -8.06
CA CYS A 127 -2.88 2.25 -7.14
C CYS A 127 -3.75 3.48 -7.38
N ASP A 128 -4.82 3.60 -6.59
CA ASP A 128 -5.84 4.64 -6.77
C ASP A 128 -5.70 5.75 -5.72
N VAL A 129 -5.90 7.00 -6.16
CA VAL A 129 -5.77 8.21 -5.35
C VAL A 129 -7.04 9.05 -5.51
N ASN A 130 -7.94 8.93 -4.54
CA ASN A 130 -9.30 9.45 -4.68
C ASN A 130 -9.75 10.25 -3.44
N HIS A 131 -11.01 10.71 -3.44
CA HIS A 131 -11.64 11.45 -2.34
C HIS A 131 -10.85 12.69 -1.85
N GLY A 132 -10.21 13.42 -2.77
CA GLY A 132 -9.48 14.64 -2.44
C GLY A 132 -8.17 14.40 -1.68
N SER A 133 -7.56 13.22 -1.84
CA SER A 133 -6.19 12.98 -1.39
C SER A 133 -5.21 13.95 -2.05
N ASP A 134 -4.18 14.36 -1.32
CA ASP A 134 -3.23 15.39 -1.76
C ASP A 134 -1.81 15.10 -1.20
N TRP A 135 -0.78 15.77 -1.73
CA TRP A 135 0.63 15.55 -1.37
C TRP A 135 1.06 14.08 -1.52
N VAL A 136 0.70 13.47 -2.65
CA VAL A 136 1.06 12.09 -2.98
C VAL A 136 2.26 12.07 -3.93
N THR A 137 3.13 11.08 -3.80
CA THR A 137 4.16 10.78 -4.80
C THR A 137 4.16 9.28 -5.05
N ILE A 138 4.03 8.91 -6.33
CA ILE A 138 4.11 7.54 -6.83
C ILE A 138 5.36 7.51 -7.70
N SER A 139 6.44 6.86 -7.26
CA SER A 139 7.75 6.90 -7.94
C SER A 139 8.39 5.53 -8.06
N TRP A 140 9.08 5.26 -9.17
CA TRP A 140 9.86 4.02 -9.36
C TRP A 140 9.06 2.71 -9.16
N ASN A 141 7.74 2.76 -9.33
CA ASN A 141 6.91 1.57 -9.28
C ASN A 141 6.86 0.90 -10.66
N TYR A 142 6.73 -0.42 -10.68
CA TYR A 142 6.55 -1.21 -11.88
C TYR A 142 5.11 -1.72 -11.94
N PHE A 143 4.32 -1.20 -12.88
CA PHE A 143 2.96 -1.64 -13.17
C PHE A 143 2.98 -2.49 -14.45
N HIS A 144 2.48 -3.72 -14.38
CA HIS A 144 2.42 -4.61 -15.54
C HIS A 144 1.30 -5.65 -15.37
N ASP A 145 0.87 -6.25 -16.48
CA ASP A 145 -0.11 -7.36 -16.49
C ASP A 145 -1.38 -7.07 -15.66
N HIS A 146 -1.94 -5.86 -15.84
CA HIS A 146 -3.10 -5.37 -15.10
C HIS A 146 -3.93 -4.39 -15.94
N TYR A 147 -5.27 -4.47 -15.87
CA TYR A 147 -6.16 -3.67 -16.71
C TYR A 147 -6.40 -2.24 -16.20
N LYS A 148 -6.67 -2.05 -14.90
CA LYS A 148 -7.04 -0.75 -14.31
C LYS A 148 -5.94 -0.29 -13.36
N ASN A 149 -5.01 0.51 -13.85
CA ASN A 149 -3.79 0.78 -13.08
C ASN A 149 -3.96 1.87 -12.02
N SER A 150 -4.42 3.06 -12.37
CA SER A 150 -4.51 4.17 -11.43
C SER A 150 -5.67 5.09 -11.79
N LEU A 151 -6.46 5.46 -10.78
CA LEU A 151 -7.57 6.42 -10.85
C LEU A 151 -7.36 7.60 -9.89
#